data_AF-A0A6I8P2F4-F1
#
_entry.id   AF-A0A6I8P2F4-F1
#
_cell.length_a   1.000
_cell.length_b   1.000
_cell.length_c   1.000
_cell.angle_alpha   90.00
_cell.angle_beta   90.00
_cell.angle_gamma   90.00
#
_symmetry.space_group_name_H-M   'P 1'
#
loop_
_entity.id
_entity.type
_entity.pdbx_description
1 polymer ?
#
loop_
_entity_poly.entity_id
_entity_poly.type
_entity_poly.pdbx_seq_one_letter_code
_entity_poly.pdbx_strand_id
1 'polypeptide(L)'
;MAASGNFRIFLLMISLLNSLESTKLLSEMKMCGDLECETSICRAQAVRDYRGPDCRFLNFSKGEEIFVNVKLSGEREDLWAGSVSIWT
;
A
#
# COMPACT_ATOMS: atom_id res chain seq x y z
N MET A 1 -35.24 34.52 4.74
CA MET A 1 -33.87 34.36 5.27
C MET A 1 -33.46 32.91 5.02
N ALA A 2 -32.93 32.63 3.83
CA ALA A 2 -32.69 31.27 3.32
C ALA A 2 -31.17 30.99 3.34
N ALA A 3 -30.69 30.37 4.42
CA ALA A 3 -29.29 30.01 4.61
C ALA A 3 -29.12 28.49 4.83
N SER A 4 -29.84 27.66 4.07
CA SER A 4 -29.94 26.21 4.34
C SER A 4 -29.32 25.30 3.25
N GLY A 5 -29.32 25.71 1.98
CA GLY A 5 -28.85 24.85 0.87
C GLY A 5 -27.34 24.83 0.64
N ASN A 6 -26.67 25.98 0.77
CA ASN A 6 -25.25 26.14 0.38
C ASN A 6 -24.28 25.43 1.33
N PHE A 7 -24.58 25.36 2.63
CA PHE A 7 -23.72 24.72 3.61
C PHE A 7 -23.67 23.19 3.43
N ARG A 8 -24.80 22.57 3.12
CA ARG A 8 -24.88 21.12 2.86
C ARG A 8 -24.09 20.72 1.62
N ILE A 9 -24.21 21.51 0.55
CA ILE A 9 -23.46 21.28 -0.69
C ILE A 9 -21.96 21.42 -0.42
N PHE A 10 -21.56 22.45 0.33
CA PHE A 10 -20.16 22.67 0.70
C PHE A 10 -19.57 21.51 1.51
N LEU A 11 -20.30 21.00 2.50
CA LEU A 11 -19.87 19.83 3.29
C LEU A 11 -19.76 18.57 2.43
N LEU A 12 -20.71 18.34 1.52
CA LEU A 12 -20.66 17.20 0.59
C LEU A 12 -19.44 17.27 -0.34
N MET A 13 -19.11 18.47 -0.83
CA MET A 13 -17.91 18.68 -1.63
C MET A 13 -16.63 18.39 -0.84
N ILE A 14 -16.54 18.81 0.43
CA ILE A 14 -15.38 18.50 1.28
C ILE A 14 -15.26 16.99 1.52
N SER A 15 -16.35 16.30 1.85
CA SER A 15 -16.34 14.85 2.03
C SER A 15 -15.91 14.11 0.76
N LEU A 16 -16.38 14.57 -0.40
CA LEU A 16 -16.02 13.98 -1.69
C LEU A 16 -14.54 14.23 -2.04
N LEU A 17 -14.02 15.43 -1.76
CA LEU A 17 -12.60 15.76 -1.94
C LEU A 17 -11.69 14.89 -1.06
N ASN A 18 -12.04 14.72 0.22
CA ASN A 18 -11.29 13.83 1.13
C ASN A 18 -11.35 12.36 0.68
N SER A 19 -12.47 11.91 0.09
CA SER A 19 -12.59 10.56 -0.45
C SER A 19 -11.74 10.33 -1.71
N LEU A 20 -11.56 11.38 -2.53
CA LEU A 20 -10.76 11.32 -3.75
C LEU A 20 -9.26 11.30 -3.45
N GLU A 21 -8.84 11.89 -2.33
CA GLU A 21 -7.45 11.90 -1.85
C GLU A 21 -7.02 10.54 -1.23
N SER A 22 -7.95 9.58 -1.11
CA SER A 22 -7.82 8.41 -0.25
C SER A 22 -6.90 7.28 -0.74
N THR A 23 -6.11 7.45 -1.81
CA THR A 23 -4.98 6.55 -2.07
C THR A 23 -3.74 7.32 -2.50
N LYS A 24 -3.17 8.09 -1.56
CA LYS A 24 -1.80 8.58 -1.72
C LYS A 24 -0.89 7.37 -1.94
N LEU A 25 -0.31 7.30 -3.14
CA LEU A 25 0.65 6.26 -3.51
C LEU A 25 1.85 6.33 -2.55
N LEU A 26 2.38 5.16 -2.19
CA LEU A 26 3.61 5.10 -1.40
C LEU A 26 4.84 5.48 -2.24
N SER A 27 4.79 5.23 -3.54
CA SER A 27 5.73 5.77 -4.53
C SER A 27 5.08 5.81 -5.91
N GLU A 28 5.52 6.72 -6.76
CA GLU A 28 5.10 6.81 -8.17
C GLU A 28 5.78 5.77 -9.07
N MET A 29 6.95 5.26 -8.65
CA MET A 29 7.75 4.32 -9.43
C MET A 29 7.85 2.96 -8.75
N LYS A 30 7.86 1.90 -9.57
CA LYS A 30 8.00 0.51 -9.12
C LYS A 30 8.76 -0.34 -10.14
N MET A 31 9.43 -1.37 -9.65
CA MET A 31 10.09 -2.41 -10.42
C MET A 31 9.38 -3.75 -10.20
N CYS A 32 9.07 -4.45 -11.30
CA CYS A 32 8.36 -5.72 -11.32
C CYS A 32 9.12 -6.76 -12.15
N GLY A 33 8.81 -8.05 -11.95
CA GLY A 33 9.38 -9.15 -12.73
C GLY A 33 8.78 -9.30 -14.13
N ASP A 34 7.57 -8.77 -14.32
CA ASP A 34 6.80 -8.73 -15.56
C ASP A 34 5.91 -7.48 -15.59
N LEU A 35 5.18 -7.26 -16.68
CA LEU A 35 4.35 -6.07 -16.90
C LEU A 35 3.17 -5.96 -15.92
N GLU A 36 2.58 -7.10 -15.54
CA GLU A 36 1.42 -7.19 -14.64
C GLU A 36 1.83 -7.33 -13.17
N CYS A 37 3.13 -7.47 -12.89
CA CYS A 37 3.70 -7.67 -11.55
C CYS A 37 3.19 -8.94 -10.84
N GLU A 38 2.82 -9.98 -11.59
CA GLU A 38 2.32 -11.23 -11.03
C GLU A 38 3.45 -12.17 -10.63
N THR A 39 4.59 -12.10 -11.33
CA THR A 39 5.75 -12.96 -11.12
C THR A 39 6.56 -12.50 -9.92
N SER A 40 6.91 -13.44 -9.04
CA SER A 40 7.83 -13.19 -7.95
C SER A 40 9.23 -12.87 -8.50
N ILE A 41 9.77 -11.71 -8.17
CA ILE A 41 11.13 -11.28 -8.51
C ILE A 41 12.16 -12.07 -7.70
N CYS A 42 11.91 -12.21 -6.40
CA CYS A 42 12.83 -12.90 -5.51
C CYS A 42 12.13 -13.46 -4.26
N ARG A 43 12.80 -14.42 -3.65
CA ARG A 43 12.42 -15.05 -2.38
C ARG A 43 13.28 -14.47 -1.26
N ALA A 44 12.66 -13.98 -0.21
CA ALA A 44 13.34 -13.43 0.97
C ALA A 44 12.93 -14.20 2.23
N GLN A 45 13.77 -14.14 3.27
CA GLN A 45 13.45 -14.64 4.60
C GLN A 45 13.46 -13.47 5.59
N ALA A 46 12.43 -13.38 6.42
CA ALA A 46 12.30 -12.36 7.44
C ALA A 46 13.37 -12.56 8.53
N VAL A 47 14.18 -11.53 8.79
CA VAL A 47 15.24 -11.57 9.81
C VAL A 47 14.77 -11.19 11.22
N ARG A 48 13.58 -10.58 11.31
CA ARG A 48 12.93 -10.12 12.53
C ARG A 48 11.41 -10.04 12.33
N ASP A 49 10.67 -9.96 13.43
CA ASP A 49 9.24 -9.69 13.39
C ASP A 49 8.97 -8.26 12.92
N TYR A 50 7.87 -8.08 12.19
CA TYR A 50 7.40 -6.79 11.72
C TYR A 50 5.86 -6.74 11.78
N ARG A 51 5.33 -5.65 12.33
CA ARG A 51 3.91 -5.32 12.26
C ARG A 51 3.73 -4.02 11.51
N GLY A 52 2.98 -4.09 10.43
CA GLY A 52 2.58 -2.95 9.63
C GLY A 52 1.78 -1.94 10.45
N PRO A 53 1.97 -0.63 10.22
CA PRO A 53 1.18 0.41 10.87
C PRO A 53 -0.28 0.46 10.37
N ASP A 54 -0.53 -0.05 9.16
CA ASP A 54 -1.84 -0.13 8.54
C ASP A 54 -1.93 -1.33 7.57
N CYS A 55 -3.10 -1.54 6.96
CA CYS A 55 -3.40 -2.70 6.11
C CYS A 55 -2.60 -2.80 4.81
N ARG A 56 -1.88 -1.75 4.41
CA ARG A 56 -1.04 -1.76 3.19
C ARG A 56 0.26 -2.53 3.40
N PHE A 57 0.66 -2.72 4.66
CA PHE A 57 1.88 -3.39 5.04
C PHE A 57 1.59 -4.81 5.51
N LEU A 58 2.43 -5.75 5.09
CA LEU A 58 2.37 -7.13 5.58
C LEU A 58 2.79 -7.18 7.05
N ASN A 59 2.16 -8.08 7.80
CA ASN A 59 2.67 -8.54 9.09
C ASN A 59 3.41 -9.85 8.85
N PHE A 60 4.61 -9.99 9.41
CA PHE A 60 5.39 -11.22 9.33
C PHE A 60 6.28 -11.40 10.55
N SER A 61 6.64 -12.64 10.83
CA SER A 61 7.50 -13.06 11.92
C SER A 61 8.88 -13.48 11.40
N LYS A 62 9.89 -13.43 12.26
CA LYS A 62 11.24 -13.90 11.95
C LYS A 62 11.19 -15.36 11.46
N GLY A 63 11.95 -15.62 10.40
CA GLY A 63 12.05 -16.94 9.77
C GLY A 63 10.99 -17.19 8.69
N GLU A 64 9.91 -16.41 8.67
CA GLU A 64 8.92 -16.52 7.60
C GLU A 64 9.51 -16.13 6.26
N GLU A 65 8.95 -16.75 5.23
CA GLU A 65 9.43 -16.67 3.88
C GLU A 65 8.51 -15.71 3.10
N ILE A 66 9.08 -14.79 2.33
CA ILE A 66 8.36 -13.71 1.65
C ILE A 66 8.69 -13.76 0.17
N PHE A 67 7.66 -13.85 -0.67
CA PHE A 67 7.78 -13.73 -2.12
C PHE A 67 7.60 -12.27 -2.50
N VAL A 68 8.60 -11.67 -3.13
CA VAL A 68 8.61 -10.26 -3.48
C VAL A 68 8.22 -10.11 -4.95
N ASN A 69 7.09 -9.46 -5.21
CA ASN A 69 6.56 -9.23 -6.56
C ASN A 69 6.90 -7.82 -7.06
N VAL A 70 7.05 -6.86 -6.15
CA VAL A 70 7.29 -5.45 -6.48
C VAL A 70 8.34 -4.85 -5.56
N LYS A 71 9.26 -4.08 -6.11
CA LYS A 71 10.13 -3.18 -5.33
C LYS A 71 9.78 -1.75 -5.71
N LEU A 72 9.43 -0.90 -4.76
CA LEU A 72 9.19 0.52 -5.06
C LEU A 72 10.52 1.20 -5.40
N SER A 73 10.47 2.27 -6.18
CA SER A 73 11.63 3.05 -6.62
C SER A 73 11.37 4.54 -6.48
N GLY A 74 12.39 5.39 -6.55
CA GLY A 74 12.22 6.84 -6.38
C GLY A 74 12.10 7.22 -4.90
N GLU A 75 10.91 7.66 -4.46
CA GLU A 75 10.75 8.19 -3.10
C GLU A 75 10.91 7.14 -1.98
N ARG A 76 10.52 5.89 -2.24
CA ARG A 76 10.43 4.81 -1.23
C ARG A 76 11.10 3.52 -1.66
N GLU A 77 12.39 3.58 -2.01
CA GLU A 77 13.20 2.40 -2.33
C GLU A 77 13.35 1.40 -1.17
N ASP A 78 13.03 1.83 0.05
CA ASP A 78 12.99 1.02 1.27
C ASP A 78 11.79 0.07 1.34
N LEU A 79 10.77 0.24 0.48
CA LEU A 79 9.51 -0.50 0.55
C LEU A 79 9.31 -1.47 -0.60
N TRP A 80 9.06 -2.73 -0.27
CA TRP A 80 8.79 -3.81 -1.22
C TRP A 80 7.42 -4.42 -0.94
N ALA A 81 6.75 -4.94 -1.96
CA ALA A 81 5.45 -5.59 -1.85
C ALA A 81 5.51 -7.05 -2.33
N GLY A 82 4.68 -7.88 -1.73
CA GLY A 82 4.74 -9.32 -1.90
C GLY A 82 3.71 -10.07 -1.04
N SER A 83 3.98 -11.34 -0.79
CA SER A 83 3.17 -12.19 0.09
C SER A 83 4.04 -13.02 1.03
N VAL A 84 3.53 -13.27 2.23
CA VAL A 84 4.15 -14.20 3.19
C VAL A 84 3.73 -15.62 2.81
N SER A 85 4.67 -16.55 2.79
CA SER A 85 4.40 -17.96 2.60
C SER A 85 3.55 -18.48 3.75
N ILE A 86 2.34 -18.91 3.46
CA ILE A 86 1.50 -19.58 4.44
C ILE A 86 2.02 -21.02 4.55
N TRP A 87 2.68 -21.34 5.67
CA TRP A 87 2.96 -22.71 6.05
C TRP A 87 1.67 -23.32 6.58
N THR A 88 0.83 -23.87 5.70
CA THR A 88 -0.22 -24.80 6.14
C THR A 88 0.38 -26.12 6.56
#